data_AF-A0A7X0CPF2-F1
#
_entry.id   AF-A0A7X0CPF2-F1
#
_cell.length_a   1.000
_cell.length_b   1.000
_cell.length_c   1.000
_cell.angle_alpha   90.00
_cell.angle_beta   90.00
_cell.angle_gamma   90.00
#
_symmetry.space_group_name_H-M   'P 1'
#
loop_
_entity.id
_entity.type
_entity.pdbx_description
1 polymer ?
#
loop_
_entity_poly.entity_id
_entity_poly.type
_entity_poly.pdbx_seq_one_letter_code
_entity_poly.pdbx_strand_id
1 'polypeptide(L)' 'MKTLALVRIFTFFPFCGIVIPDCTFSLTSPAYHIPFSHLLISSSLLLIIAGSFVIQGFSTKLRQNGV' A
#
# COMPACT_ATOMS: atom_id res chain seq x y z
N MET A 1 -14.58 6.01 -14.22
CA MET A 1 -14.18 4.65 -13.76
C MET A 1 -12.69 4.34 -13.99
N LYS A 2 -12.06 4.83 -15.07
CA LYS A 2 -10.64 4.53 -15.41
C LYS A 2 -9.62 5.05 -14.38
N THR A 3 -9.85 6.23 -13.80
CA THR A 3 -8.93 6.86 -12.84
C THR A 3 -8.79 6.08 -11.53
N LEU A 4 -9.89 5.51 -11.03
CA LEU A 4 -9.90 4.72 -9.79
C LEU A 4 -9.10 3.41 -9.94
N ALA A 5 -9.22 2.75 -11.10
CA ALA A 5 -8.44 1.56 -11.43
C ALA A 5 -6.94 1.88 -11.54
N LEU A 6 -6.58 3.01 -12.15
CA LEU A 6 -5.20 3.48 -12.22
C LEU A 6 -4.58 3.71 -10.84
N VAL A 7 -5.31 4.36 -9.93
CA VAL A 7 -4.83 4.58 -8.55
C VAL A 7 -4.61 3.26 -7.82
N ARG A 8 -5.52 2.29 -7.96
CA ARG A 8 -5.37 0.95 -7.36
C ARG A 8 -4.15 0.22 -7.90
N ILE A 9 -3.92 0.24 -9.21
CA ILE A 9 -2.75 -0.40 -9.85
C ILE A 9 -1.45 0.27 -9.40
N PHE A 10 -1.43 1.60 -9.35
CA PHE A 10 -0.25 2.37 -8.92
C PHE A 10 0.08 2.17 -7.43
N THR A 11 -0.90 1.94 -6.58
CA THR A 11 -0.67 1.64 -5.15
C THR A 11 -0.34 0.16 -4.92
N PHE A 12 -0.84 -0.75 -5.75
CA PHE A 12 -0.50 -2.18 -5.67
C PHE A 12 0.94 -2.46 -6.09
N PHE A 13 1.46 -1.73 -7.08
CA PHE A 13 2.80 -1.92 -7.60
C PHE A 13 3.91 -1.81 -6.54
N PRO A 14 4.01 -0.72 -5.75
CA PRO A 14 5.03 -0.62 -4.71
C PRO A 14 4.76 -1.55 -3.52
N PHE A 15 3.50 -1.93 -3.27
CA PHE A 15 3.19 -2.93 -2.24
C PHE A 15 3.78 -4.30 -2.60
N CYS A 16 3.52 -4.78 -3.81
CA CYS A 16 4.05 -6.07 -4.28
C CYS A 16 5.55 -6.03 -4.59
N GLY A 17 6.06 -4.90 -5.09
CA GLY A 17 7.45 -4.77 -5.54
C GLY A 17 8.45 -4.41 -4.45
N ILE A 18 8.01 -3.79 -3.35
CA ILE A 18 8.89 -3.30 -2.28
C ILE A 18 8.52 -3.97 -0.95
N VAL A 19 7.28 -3.78 -0.49
CA VAL A 19 6.86 -4.19 0.85
C VAL A 19 6.90 -5.72 1.03
N ILE A 20 6.36 -6.49 0.07
CA ILE A 20 6.34 -7.96 0.17
C ILE A 20 7.76 -8.57 0.15
N PRO A 21 8.65 -8.20 -0.79
CA PRO A 21 10.03 -8.68 -0.78
C PRO A 21 10.77 -8.35 0.51
N ASP A 22 10.67 -7.12 1.02
CA ASP A 22 11.35 -6.73 2.27
C ASP A 22 10.88 -7.56 3.47
N CYS A 23 9.57 -7.74 3.62
CA CYS A 23 9.02 -8.60 4.67
C CYS A 23 9.51 -10.05 4.50
N THR A 24 9.53 -10.54 3.26
CA THR A 24 9.98 -11.92 2.96
C THR A 24 11.45 -12.12 3.28
N PHE A 25 12.31 -11.17 2.89
CA PHE A 25 13.75 -11.20 3.20
C PHE A 25 14.00 -11.09 4.70
N SER A 26 13.27 -10.23 5.41
CA SER A 26 13.38 -10.09 6.86
C SER A 26 12.96 -11.34 7.62
N LEU A 27 11.97 -12.09 7.13
CA LEU A 27 11.50 -13.31 7.79
C LEU A 27 12.38 -14.53 7.49
N THR A 28 12.99 -14.58 6.30
CA THR A 28 13.82 -15.72 5.86
C THR A 28 15.28 -15.59 6.26
N SER A 29 15.77 -14.36 6.47
CA SER A 29 17.18 -14.09 6.78
C SER A 29 17.31 -13.43 8.16
N PRO A 30 17.65 -14.19 9.23
CA PRO A 30 17.76 -13.65 10.59
C PRO A 30 18.93 -12.65 10.77
N ALA A 31 19.87 -12.61 9.81
CA ALA A 31 20.95 -11.61 9.76
C ALA A 31 20.60 -10.37 8.90
N TYR A 32 19.42 -10.35 8.27
CA TYR A 32 19.01 -9.22 7.42
C TYR A 32 18.49 -8.08 8.29
N HIS A 33 19.25 -6.99 8.31
CA HIS A 33 18.89 -5.81 9.07
C HIS A 33 18.35 -4.74 8.12
N ILE A 34 17.05 -4.48 8.19
CA ILE A 34 16.42 -3.40 7.43
C ILE A 34 16.85 -2.08 8.05
N PRO A 35 17.49 -1.15 7.30
CA PRO A 35 17.86 0.14 7.84
C PRO A 35 16.60 0.94 8.23
N PHE A 36 16.68 1.68 9.34
CA PHE A 36 15.52 2.38 9.92
C PHE A 36 14.86 3.36 8.93
N SER A 37 15.67 4.02 8.08
CA SER A 37 15.18 4.89 7.00
C SER A 37 14.29 4.14 6.00
N HIS A 38 14.65 2.90 5.65
CA HIS A 38 13.85 2.06 4.75
C HIS A 38 12.54 1.65 5.40
N LEU A 39 12.56 1.33 6.69
CA LEU A 39 11.37 0.97 7.46
C LEU A 39 10.38 2.15 7.56
N LEU A 40 10.90 3.37 7.76
CA LEU A 40 10.11 4.61 7.73
C LEU A 40 9.46 4.87 6.37
N ILE A 41 10.21 4.66 5.28
CA ILE A 41 9.71 4.83 3.92
C ILE A 41 8.62 3.79 3.63
N SER A 42 8.87 2.52 3.89
CA SER A 42 7.90 1.44 3.67
C SER A 42 6.63 1.62 4.51
N SER A 43 6.75 2.06 5.77
CA SER A 43 5.60 2.36 6.63
C SER A 43 4.78 3.55 6.12
N SER A 44 5.44 4.64 5.72
CA SER A 44 4.77 5.82 5.14
C SER A 44 4.04 5.46 3.86
N LEU A 45 4.66 4.63 3.03
CA LEU A 45 4.10 4.16 1.76
C LEU A 45 2.88 3.26 1.98
N LEU A 46 2.94 2.35 2.96
CA LEU A 46 1.82 1.53 3.40
C LEU A 46 0.63 2.40 3.87
N LEU A 47 0.92 3.47 4.62
CA LEU A 47 -0.10 4.37 5.17
C LEU A 47 -0.81 5.17 4.06
N ILE A 48 -0.06 5.59 3.03
CA ILE A 48 -0.62 6.25 1.84
C ILE A 48 -1.51 5.28 1.04
N ILE A 49 -1.08 4.02 0.87
CA ILE A 49 -1.88 2.98 0.20
C ILE A 49 -3.17 2.72 0.99
N ALA A 50 -3.07 2.53 2.30
CA ALA A 50 -4.22 2.29 3.17
C ALA A 50 -5.19 3.48 3.14
N GLY A 51 -4.68 4.71 3.26
CA GLY A 51 -5.48 5.93 3.16
C GLY A 51 -6.20 6.03 1.81
N SER A 52 -5.50 5.70 0.71
CA SER A 52 -6.09 5.68 -0.64
C SER A 52 -7.22 4.65 -0.75
N PHE A 53 -7.05 3.47 -0.15
CA PHE A 53 -8.10 2.44 -0.10
C PHE A 53 -9.31 2.88 0.74
N VAL A 54 -9.06 3.49 1.89
CA VAL A 54 -10.12 3.98 2.78
C VAL A 54 -10.93 5.08 2.09
N ILE A 55 -10.27 6.06 1.48
CA ILE A 55 -10.93 7.15 0.74
C ILE A 55 -11.77 6.59 -0.42
N GLN A 56 -11.25 5.61 -1.17
CA GLN A 56 -12.02 4.95 -2.22
C GLN A 56 -13.20 4.16 -1.68
N GLY A 57 -13.02 3.44 -0.56
CA GLY A 57 -14.08 2.72 0.11
C GLY A 57 -15.22 3.65 0.55
N PHE A 58 -14.89 4.77 1.20
CA PHE A 58 -15.86 5.78 1.60
C PHE A 58 -16.54 6.47 0.41
N SER A 59 -15.77 6.85 -0.62
CA SER A 59 -16.32 7.45 -1.85
C SER A 59 -17.28 6.51 -2.58
N THR A 60 -16.96 5.22 -2.62
CA THR A 60 -17.84 4.19 -3.22
C THR A 60 -19.09 3.98 -2.38
N LYS A 61 -18.97 3.97 -1.04
CA LYS A 61 -20.09 3.82 -0.10
C LYS A 61 -21.07 4.99 -0.18
N LEU A 62 -20.56 6.23 -0.29
CA LEU A 62 -21.38 7.43 -0.51
C LEU A 62 -22.10 7.40 -1.86
N ARG A 63 -21.45 6.88 -2.90
CA ARG A 63 -22.05 6.74 -4.24
C ARG A 63 -23.13 5.65 -4.30
N GLN A 64 -23.04 4.61 -3.46
CA GLN A 64 -24.06 3.55 -3.38
C GLN A 64 -25.28 3.92 -2.52
N ASN A 65 -25.12 4.80 -1.52
CA ASN A 65 -26.22 5.27 -0.67
C ASN A 65 -26.94 6.52 -1.20
N GLY A 66 -26.48 7.11 -2.30
CA GLY A 66 -27.03 8.33 -2.92
C GLY A 66 -27.87 8.09 -4.18
N VAL A 67 -28.37 6.88 -4.39
CA VAL A 67 -29.32 6.52 -5.45
C VAL A 67 -30.54 5.88 -4.81
#